data_AF-A0A8J9YJA9-F1
#
_entry.id   AF-A0A8J9YJA9-F1
#
_cell.length_a   1.000
_cell.length_b   1.000
_cell.length_c   1.000
_cell.angle_alpha   90.00
_cell.angle_beta   90.00
_cell.angle_gamma   90.00
#
_symmetry.space_group_name_H-M   'P 1'
#
loop_
_entity.id
_entity.type
_entity.pdbx_description
1 polymer ?
#
loop_
_entity_poly.entity_id
_entity_poly.type
_entity_poly.pdbx_seq_one_letter_code
_entity_poly.pdbx_strand_id
1 'polypeptide(L)'
;MTGCGLGEGTSPRGNRSNLQGLVYTLTKSKLGSLKKLRLMNNRLSILPVALLNALPSLEALYLGNNTISEIPKNLFLKTPDLRVIDLSFNRIRTVSIETTDQFDKLASRHSIKVNLTSNPFYCDCALVGFISWMHQTRNITIVNNVTYKCTASQSGPLSGRSIINLIPKYLGCSSTSRGTGLRLPYAGLVVIVVVLSLLVMTVMYLNRRGIARHCTELQNARKGRVEERDRPCVALPYSEVTSTIS
;
A
#
# COMPACT_ATOMS: atom_id res chain seq x y z
N MET A 1 -0.85 -52.66 7.02
CA MET A 1 -1.10 -51.34 6.41
C MET A 1 -0.21 -50.32 7.12
N THR A 2 0.98 -50.08 6.59
CA THR A 2 1.83 -48.91 6.91
C THR A 2 3.00 -48.91 5.92
N GLY A 3 3.03 -47.92 5.05
CA GLY A 3 4.10 -47.71 4.08
C GLY A 3 3.99 -46.30 3.52
N CYS A 4 4.62 -45.33 4.19
CA CYS A 4 4.82 -43.99 3.63
C CYS A 4 6.04 -44.04 2.73
N GLY A 5 5.81 -43.95 1.41
CA GLY A 5 6.85 -43.70 0.43
C GLY A 5 7.32 -42.25 0.52
N LEU A 6 8.62 -42.07 0.71
CA LEU A 6 9.32 -40.79 0.57
C LEU A 6 9.39 -40.47 -0.92
N GLY A 7 8.58 -39.51 -1.38
CA GLY A 7 8.72 -38.90 -2.70
C GLY A 7 9.96 -38.02 -2.73
N GLU A 8 10.93 -38.43 -3.54
CA GLU A 8 12.19 -37.72 -3.77
C GLU A 8 11.97 -36.28 -4.27
N GLY A 9 12.70 -35.36 -3.64
CA GLY A 9 12.68 -33.95 -3.98
C GLY A 9 13.33 -33.69 -5.34
N THR A 10 12.57 -33.10 -6.25
CA THR A 10 13.13 -32.40 -7.40
C THR A 10 13.78 -31.10 -6.91
N SER A 11 15.10 -31.16 -6.72
CA SER A 11 15.94 -30.00 -6.43
C SER A 11 15.99 -29.07 -7.65
N PRO A 12 15.53 -27.81 -7.57
CA PRO A 12 15.82 -26.85 -8.61
C PRO A 12 17.28 -26.42 -8.45
N ARG A 13 18.11 -26.79 -9.43
CA ARG A 13 19.43 -26.19 -9.66
C ARG A 13 19.25 -24.68 -9.84
N GLY A 14 19.51 -23.92 -8.76
CA GLY A 14 19.40 -22.48 -8.74
C GLY A 14 20.18 -21.91 -7.56
N ASN A 15 21.48 -21.69 -7.78
CA ASN A 15 22.41 -20.81 -7.07
C ASN A 15 21.90 -20.24 -5.70
N ARG A 16 21.88 -21.08 -4.65
CA ARG A 16 21.55 -20.63 -3.29
C ARG A 16 22.72 -19.84 -2.70
N SER A 17 22.75 -18.53 -2.93
CA SER A 17 23.55 -17.64 -2.08
C SER A 17 23.14 -17.84 -0.63
N ASN A 18 24.10 -18.03 0.28
CA ASN A 18 23.98 -18.35 1.71
C ASN A 18 23.27 -17.27 2.58
N LEU A 19 22.35 -16.51 1.99
CA LEU A 19 21.60 -15.44 2.67
C LEU A 19 20.61 -15.97 3.69
N GLN A 20 20.10 -17.20 3.54
CA GLN A 20 19.24 -17.79 4.57
C GLN A 20 20.00 -17.98 5.89
N GLY A 21 21.26 -18.41 5.84
CA GLY A 21 22.13 -18.49 7.02
C GLY A 21 22.36 -17.11 7.62
N LEU A 22 22.68 -16.10 6.80
CA LEU A 22 22.89 -14.73 7.27
C LEU A 22 21.64 -14.14 7.94
N VAL A 23 20.46 -14.29 7.34
CA VAL A 23 19.19 -13.83 7.91
C VAL A 23 18.93 -14.54 9.24
N TYR A 24 19.13 -15.86 9.30
CA TYR A 24 18.97 -16.62 10.52
C TYR A 24 19.89 -16.11 11.63
N THR A 25 21.19 -15.93 11.34
CA THR A 25 22.16 -15.41 12.31
C THR A 25 21.79 -14.02 12.79
N LEU A 26 21.50 -13.08 11.88
CA LEU A 26 21.13 -11.70 12.26
C LEU A 26 19.86 -11.67 13.13
N THR A 27 18.87 -12.49 12.77
CA THR A 27 17.59 -12.56 13.51
C THR A 27 17.77 -13.18 14.89
N LYS A 28 18.60 -14.22 15.01
CA LYS A 28 18.86 -14.90 16.29
C LYS A 28 19.77 -14.10 17.21
N SER A 29 20.77 -13.41 16.68
CA SER A 29 21.74 -12.66 17.47
C SER A 29 21.20 -11.37 18.07
N LYS A 30 19.96 -10.95 17.76
CA LYS A 30 19.29 -9.74 18.30
C LYS A 30 20.24 -8.54 18.41
N LEU A 31 20.86 -8.17 17.29
CA LEU A 31 21.87 -7.10 17.23
C LEU A 31 21.22 -5.71 17.27
N GLY A 32 20.44 -5.45 18.33
CA GLY A 32 19.61 -4.27 18.50
C GLY A 32 20.36 -2.95 18.42
N SER A 33 21.60 -2.93 18.92
CA SER A 33 22.46 -1.74 18.97
C SER A 33 23.41 -1.61 17.78
N LEU A 34 23.35 -2.51 16.79
CA LEU A 34 24.26 -2.46 15.64
C LEU A 34 23.95 -1.25 14.76
N LYS A 35 24.92 -0.34 14.66
CA LYS A 35 24.78 0.91 13.88
C LYS A 35 25.24 0.78 12.43
N LYS A 36 26.18 -0.12 12.15
CA LYS A 36 26.80 -0.24 10.82
C LYS A 36 26.84 -1.71 10.41
N LEU A 37 26.28 -2.03 9.26
CA LEU A 37 26.32 -3.36 8.65
C LEU A 37 27.07 -3.29 7.33
N ARG A 38 28.17 -4.05 7.23
CA ARG A 38 29.01 -4.13 6.02
C ARG A 38 28.90 -5.53 5.42
N LEU A 39 28.36 -5.61 4.22
CA LEU A 39 28.17 -6.82 3.43
C LEU A 39 28.73 -6.65 2.01
N MET A 40 29.67 -5.72 1.84
CA MET A 40 30.30 -5.42 0.55
C MET A 40 31.18 -6.59 0.06
N ASN A 41 31.46 -6.65 -1.24
CA ASN A 41 32.34 -7.66 -1.86
C ASN A 41 31.86 -9.09 -1.64
N ASN A 42 30.54 -9.30 -1.73
CA ASN A 42 29.92 -10.62 -1.63
C ASN A 42 29.25 -10.99 -2.96
N ARG A 43 28.49 -12.09 -2.96
CA ARG A 43 27.71 -12.56 -4.11
C ARG A 43 26.21 -12.50 -3.82
N LEU A 44 25.78 -11.46 -3.11
CA LEU A 44 24.36 -11.27 -2.78
C LEU A 44 23.64 -10.87 -4.07
N SER A 45 22.63 -11.64 -4.46
CA SER A 45 21.77 -11.35 -5.62
C SER A 45 20.38 -10.90 -5.19
N ILE A 46 19.87 -11.53 -4.13
CA ILE A 46 18.54 -11.29 -3.58
C ILE A 46 18.71 -10.83 -2.12
N LEU A 47 18.04 -9.75 -1.75
CA LEU A 47 17.93 -9.32 -0.36
C LEU A 47 16.58 -9.83 0.20
N PRO A 48 16.57 -10.71 1.21
CA PRO A 48 15.34 -11.05 1.91
C PRO A 48 14.79 -9.82 2.62
N VAL A 49 13.47 -9.59 2.54
CA VAL A 49 12.80 -8.48 3.26
C VAL A 49 13.11 -8.49 4.75
N ALA A 50 13.29 -9.68 5.34
CA ALA A 50 13.57 -9.86 6.75
C ALA A 50 15.03 -9.57 7.17
N LEU A 51 15.93 -9.32 6.22
CA LEU A 51 17.38 -9.21 6.47
C LEU A 51 17.73 -8.18 7.56
N LEU A 52 17.00 -7.06 7.59
CA LEU A 52 17.28 -5.93 8.48
C LEU A 52 16.31 -5.85 9.67
N ASN A 53 15.36 -6.78 9.79
CA ASN A 53 14.29 -6.70 10.79
C ASN A 53 14.79 -6.72 12.24
N ALA A 54 15.95 -7.34 12.49
CA ALA A 54 16.55 -7.44 13.82
C ALA A 54 17.55 -6.31 14.14
N LEU A 55 17.64 -5.28 13.30
CA LEU A 55 18.64 -4.21 13.38
C LEU A 55 18.00 -2.81 13.54
N PRO A 56 17.17 -2.57 14.58
CA PRO A 56 16.40 -1.33 14.71
C PRO A 56 17.26 -0.05 14.77
N SER A 57 18.47 -0.10 15.33
CA SER A 57 19.38 1.05 15.43
C SER A 57 20.37 1.17 14.27
N LEU A 58 20.12 0.50 13.14
CA LEU A 58 21.03 0.54 12.00
C LEU A 58 21.02 1.93 11.33
N GLU A 59 22.20 2.56 11.26
CA GLU A 59 22.42 3.88 10.69
C GLU A 59 23.12 3.82 9.32
N ALA A 60 23.92 2.78 9.04
CA ALA A 60 24.61 2.63 7.77
C ALA A 60 24.62 1.18 7.27
N LEU A 61 24.24 1.00 6.01
CA LEU A 61 24.21 -0.26 5.30
C LEU A 61 25.10 -0.18 4.05
N TYR A 62 26.10 -1.05 4.00
CA TYR A 62 27.03 -1.14 2.88
C TYR A 62 26.89 -2.48 2.15
N LEU A 63 26.36 -2.44 0.93
CA LEU A 63 26.09 -3.58 0.05
C LEU A 63 26.86 -3.46 -1.28
N GLY A 64 27.86 -2.58 -1.34
CA GLY A 64 28.67 -2.35 -2.53
C GLY A 64 29.38 -3.60 -3.07
N ASN A 65 29.58 -3.68 -4.37
CA ASN A 65 30.25 -4.82 -5.04
C ASN A 65 29.56 -6.17 -4.73
N ASN A 66 28.31 -6.27 -5.15
CA ASN A 66 27.48 -7.47 -5.07
C ASN A 66 26.79 -7.69 -6.44
N THR A 67 25.79 -8.57 -6.50
CA THR A 67 25.04 -8.87 -7.73
C THR A 67 23.56 -8.50 -7.62
N ILE A 68 23.22 -7.52 -6.77
CA ILE A 68 21.85 -7.15 -6.46
C ILE A 68 21.24 -6.44 -7.67
N SER A 69 20.11 -6.92 -8.15
CA SER A 69 19.38 -6.31 -9.28
C SER A 69 18.17 -5.48 -8.85
N GLU A 70 17.63 -5.76 -7.66
CA GLU A 70 16.41 -5.13 -7.14
C GLU A 70 16.49 -4.94 -5.63
N ILE A 71 15.79 -3.92 -5.13
CA ILE A 71 15.62 -3.67 -3.70
C ILE A 71 14.19 -4.06 -3.37
N PRO A 72 13.97 -5.05 -2.48
CA PRO A 72 12.63 -5.51 -2.19
C PRO A 72 11.83 -4.43 -1.44
N LYS A 73 10.51 -4.51 -1.60
CA LYS A 73 9.58 -3.65 -0.85
C LYS A 73 9.74 -3.89 0.66
N ASN A 74 9.66 -2.81 1.44
CA ASN A 74 9.71 -2.81 2.90
C ASN A 74 11.04 -3.28 3.52
N LEU A 75 12.15 -3.33 2.75
CA LEU A 75 13.46 -3.72 3.30
C LEU A 75 13.87 -2.87 4.51
N PHE A 76 13.62 -1.56 4.43
CA PHE A 76 14.05 -0.60 5.46
C PHE A 76 12.98 -0.30 6.51
N LEU A 77 11.86 -1.03 6.49
CA LEU A 77 10.70 -0.76 7.35
C LEU A 77 11.04 -0.80 8.86
N LYS A 78 12.00 -1.64 9.24
CA LYS A 78 12.42 -1.84 10.65
C LYS A 78 13.73 -1.12 10.99
N THR A 79 14.26 -0.29 10.09
CA THR A 79 15.50 0.46 10.30
C THR A 79 15.24 1.96 10.09
N PRO A 80 14.44 2.61 10.97
CA PRO A 80 14.02 4.00 10.78
C PRO A 80 15.16 5.02 10.86
N ASP A 81 16.29 4.65 11.48
CA ASP A 81 17.46 5.51 11.69
C ASP A 81 18.51 5.40 10.58
N LEU A 82 18.21 4.66 9.50
CA LEU A 82 19.14 4.39 8.41
C LEU A 82 19.45 5.64 7.59
N ARG A 83 20.71 6.09 7.62
CA ARG A 83 21.20 7.33 6.99
C ARG A 83 22.07 7.09 5.78
N VAL A 84 22.76 5.96 5.71
CA VAL A 84 23.69 5.66 4.60
C VAL A 84 23.33 4.34 3.98
N ILE A 85 23.09 4.36 2.67
CA ILE A 85 22.79 3.17 1.87
C ILE A 85 23.77 3.16 0.70
N ASP A 86 24.70 2.20 0.71
CA ASP A 86 25.63 1.99 -0.39
C ASP A 86 25.28 0.73 -1.18
N LEU A 87 24.84 0.92 -2.41
CA LEU A 87 24.48 -0.09 -3.39
C LEU A 87 25.34 0.04 -4.65
N SER A 88 26.51 0.68 -4.54
CA SER A 88 27.44 0.83 -5.65
C SER A 88 27.92 -0.52 -6.19
N PHE A 89 28.35 -0.56 -7.47
CA PHE A 89 28.89 -1.77 -8.09
C PHE A 89 27.95 -2.99 -7.93
N ASN A 90 26.67 -2.81 -8.25
CA ASN A 90 25.67 -3.87 -8.27
C ASN A 90 25.13 -4.06 -9.71
N ARG A 91 23.97 -4.72 -9.85
CA ARG A 91 23.33 -5.01 -11.14
C ARG A 91 21.98 -4.31 -11.27
N ILE A 92 21.79 -3.19 -10.57
CA ILE A 92 20.54 -2.42 -10.60
C ILE A 92 20.37 -1.77 -11.97
N ARG A 93 19.28 -2.08 -12.64
CA ARG A 93 18.96 -1.53 -13.98
C ARG A 93 18.04 -0.31 -13.90
N THR A 94 17.16 -0.26 -12.90
CA THR A 94 16.30 0.88 -12.63
C THR A 94 15.95 0.88 -11.14
N VAL A 95 15.47 2.01 -10.63
CA VAL A 95 14.99 2.16 -9.25
C VAL A 95 13.49 2.36 -9.34
N SER A 96 12.72 1.40 -8.80
CA SER A 96 11.26 1.41 -8.88
C SER A 96 10.65 2.49 -7.97
N ILE A 97 9.38 2.81 -8.19
CA ILE A 97 8.65 3.76 -7.35
C ILE A 97 8.51 3.28 -5.91
N GLU A 98 8.38 1.97 -5.70
CA GLU A 98 8.34 1.37 -4.35
C GLU A 98 9.69 1.52 -3.64
N THR A 99 10.79 1.57 -4.40
CA THR A 99 12.12 1.79 -3.83
C THR A 99 12.29 3.26 -3.46
N THR A 100 11.91 4.19 -4.34
CA THR A 100 11.98 5.64 -4.06
C THR A 100 11.10 6.01 -2.87
N ASP A 101 9.90 5.44 -2.76
CA ASP A 101 8.99 5.65 -1.63
C ASP A 101 9.62 5.24 -0.28
N GLN A 102 10.42 4.17 -0.27
CA GLN A 102 11.13 3.75 0.94
C GLN A 102 12.23 4.72 1.32
N PHE A 103 12.99 5.23 0.34
CA PHE A 103 13.98 6.26 0.58
C PHE A 103 13.34 7.55 1.09
N ASP A 104 12.20 7.97 0.52
CA ASP A 104 11.48 9.16 0.96
C ASP A 104 10.93 9.00 2.38
N LYS A 105 10.46 7.80 2.75
CA LYS A 105 10.06 7.48 4.14
C LYS A 105 11.22 7.63 5.12
N LEU A 106 12.41 7.16 4.76
CA LEU A 106 13.61 7.37 5.59
C LEU A 106 13.97 8.86 5.66
N ALA A 107 13.95 9.55 4.52
CA ALA A 107 14.28 10.97 4.39
C ALA A 107 13.32 11.93 5.11
N SER A 108 12.12 11.45 5.45
CA SER A 108 11.14 12.19 6.26
C SER A 108 11.61 12.42 7.70
N ARG A 109 12.54 11.60 8.19
CA ARG A 109 13.05 11.66 9.57
C ARG A 109 14.39 12.39 9.69
N HIS A 110 15.25 12.24 8.69
CA HIS A 110 16.60 12.81 8.67
C HIS A 110 17.16 12.75 7.24
N SER A 111 18.23 13.51 6.97
CA SER A 111 18.89 13.45 5.67
C SER A 111 19.60 12.10 5.47
N ILE A 112 19.42 11.50 4.30
CA ILE A 112 20.04 10.22 3.93
C ILE A 112 20.98 10.36 2.73
N LYS A 113 21.96 9.46 2.62
CA LYS A 113 22.89 9.34 1.50
C LYS A 113 22.68 8.00 0.81
N VAL A 114 22.41 8.05 -0.49
CA VAL A 114 22.20 6.85 -1.32
C VAL A 114 23.24 6.83 -2.42
N ASN A 115 24.07 5.78 -2.43
CA ASN A 115 25.08 5.55 -3.46
C ASN A 115 24.66 4.42 -4.40
N LEU A 116 24.45 4.74 -5.67
CA LEU A 116 24.11 3.80 -6.75
C LEU A 116 25.14 3.84 -7.88
N THR A 117 26.34 4.38 -7.63
CA THR A 117 27.43 4.44 -8.62
C THR A 117 27.76 3.06 -9.20
N SER A 118 28.22 3.03 -10.45
CA SER A 118 28.63 1.78 -11.12
C SER A 118 27.53 0.71 -11.20
N ASN A 119 26.27 1.09 -11.37
CA ASN A 119 25.16 0.20 -11.71
C ASN A 119 24.80 0.29 -13.21
N PRO A 120 24.42 -0.82 -13.86
CA PRO A 120 24.10 -0.87 -15.29
C PRO A 120 22.69 -0.36 -15.59
N PHE A 121 22.44 0.94 -15.42
CA PHE A 121 21.11 1.51 -15.63
C PHE A 121 20.60 1.31 -17.06
N TYR A 122 19.41 0.74 -17.19
CA TYR A 122 18.71 0.63 -18.47
C TYR A 122 17.91 1.90 -18.71
N CYS A 123 18.28 2.65 -19.75
CA CYS A 123 17.63 3.87 -20.19
C CYS A 123 16.48 3.59 -21.16
N ASP A 124 15.40 3.03 -20.62
CA ASP A 124 14.11 2.89 -21.28
C ASP A 124 13.03 3.68 -20.51
N CYS A 125 11.76 3.47 -20.87
CA CYS A 125 10.65 4.20 -20.28
C CYS A 125 10.52 4.01 -18.75
N ALA A 126 10.98 2.87 -18.20
CA ALA A 126 10.90 2.61 -16.77
C ALA A 126 11.83 3.54 -15.95
N LEU A 127 12.85 4.13 -16.58
CA LEU A 127 13.81 5.02 -15.91
C LEU A 127 13.23 6.42 -15.65
N VAL A 128 12.15 6.82 -16.34
CA VAL A 128 11.56 8.17 -16.25
C VAL A 128 11.19 8.54 -14.82
N GLY A 129 10.56 7.61 -14.09
CA GLY A 129 10.16 7.85 -12.70
C GLY A 129 11.36 8.13 -11.80
N PHE A 130 12.43 7.34 -11.95
CA PHE A 130 13.65 7.53 -11.18
C PHE A 130 14.33 8.87 -11.49
N ILE A 131 14.45 9.24 -12.77
CA ILE A 131 15.01 10.55 -13.17
C ILE A 131 14.19 11.69 -12.54
N SER A 132 12.87 11.63 -12.64
CA SER A 132 11.98 12.63 -12.04
C SER A 132 12.18 12.73 -10.52
N TRP A 133 12.30 11.58 -9.85
CA TRP A 133 12.54 11.54 -8.41
C TRP A 133 13.89 12.17 -8.02
N MET A 134 14.97 11.88 -8.78
CA MET A 134 16.30 12.46 -8.53
C MET A 134 16.30 14.00 -8.62
N HIS A 135 15.49 14.58 -9.50
CA HIS A 135 15.36 16.04 -9.65
C HIS A 135 14.51 16.69 -8.56
N GLN A 136 13.62 15.92 -7.92
CA GLN A 136 12.63 16.44 -6.97
C GLN A 136 13.02 16.25 -5.51
N THR A 137 13.86 15.27 -5.21
CA THR A 137 14.24 14.95 -3.83
C THR A 137 15.12 16.04 -3.21
N ARG A 138 14.86 16.37 -1.93
CA ARG A 138 15.54 17.46 -1.20
C ARG A 138 16.39 16.97 -0.02
N ASN A 139 15.89 15.99 0.72
CA ASN A 139 16.54 15.45 1.93
C ASN A 139 17.38 14.20 1.65
N ILE A 140 17.68 13.94 0.37
CA ILE A 140 18.42 12.75 -0.08
C ILE A 140 19.62 13.22 -0.89
N THR A 141 20.82 12.90 -0.41
CA THR A 141 22.04 13.09 -1.19
C THR A 141 22.28 11.85 -2.05
N ILE A 142 22.10 11.97 -3.35
CA ILE A 142 22.42 10.92 -4.31
C ILE A 142 23.90 11.05 -4.67
N VAL A 143 24.71 10.11 -4.18
CA VAL A 143 26.17 10.19 -4.28
C VAL A 143 26.61 10.10 -5.74
N ASN A 144 27.34 11.11 -6.20
CA ASN A 144 27.92 11.17 -7.55
C ASN A 144 26.89 10.90 -8.67
N ASN A 145 25.67 11.41 -8.54
CA ASN A 145 24.58 11.19 -9.51
C ASN A 145 24.94 11.48 -10.98
N VAL A 146 25.82 12.44 -11.24
CA VAL A 146 26.33 12.78 -12.59
C VAL A 146 27.07 11.62 -13.27
N THR A 147 27.61 10.70 -12.48
CA THR A 147 28.35 9.52 -12.96
C THR A 147 27.44 8.37 -13.38
N TYR A 148 26.14 8.46 -13.09
CA TYR A 148 25.19 7.41 -13.45
C TYR A 148 24.94 7.48 -14.96
N LYS A 149 25.22 6.38 -15.65
CA LYS A 149 25.19 6.30 -17.11
C LYS A 149 24.32 5.15 -17.58
N CYS A 150 23.72 5.29 -18.76
CA CYS A 150 23.08 4.19 -19.45
C CYS A 150 24.09 3.08 -19.71
N THR A 151 23.68 1.83 -19.48
CA THR A 151 24.50 0.66 -19.70
C THR A 151 24.98 0.57 -21.15
N ALA A 152 26.18 0.04 -21.35
CA ALA A 152 26.71 -0.24 -22.68
C ALA A 152 25.97 -1.40 -23.38
N SER A 153 25.28 -2.24 -22.61
CA SER A 153 24.49 -3.37 -23.14
C SER A 153 23.22 -2.95 -23.87
N GLN A 154 22.81 -1.68 -23.78
CA GLN A 154 21.72 -1.16 -24.60
C GLN A 154 22.27 -0.80 -25.98
N SER A 155 21.94 -1.60 -26.99
CA SER A 155 22.19 -1.26 -28.39
C SER A 155 21.36 -0.03 -28.75
N GLY A 156 21.99 1.14 -28.82
CA GLY A 156 21.29 2.38 -29.15
C GLY A 156 22.06 3.66 -28.79
N PRO A 157 21.53 4.83 -29.18
CA PRO A 157 22.20 6.13 -29.05
C PRO A 157 22.35 6.64 -27.61
N LEU A 158 21.70 5.96 -26.65
CA LEU A 158 21.72 6.32 -25.24
C LEU A 158 22.87 5.68 -24.47
N SER A 159 23.50 4.64 -25.00
CA SER A 159 24.63 3.94 -24.39
C SER A 159 25.70 4.93 -23.87
N GLY A 160 26.08 4.80 -22.59
CA GLY A 160 27.07 5.65 -21.95
C GLY A 160 26.63 7.08 -21.63
N ARG A 161 25.43 7.52 -22.03
CA ARG A 161 24.92 8.86 -21.68
C ARG A 161 24.60 8.96 -20.19
N SER A 162 24.85 10.13 -19.60
CA SER A 162 24.48 10.42 -18.21
C SER A 162 22.96 10.46 -18.06
N ILE A 163 22.42 9.76 -17.06
CA ILE A 163 20.97 9.58 -16.91
C ILE A 163 20.26 10.84 -16.39
N ILE A 164 20.94 11.68 -15.61
CA ILE A 164 20.34 12.87 -14.97
C ILE A 164 19.90 13.91 -16.02
N ASN A 165 20.54 13.90 -17.19
CA ASN A 165 20.30 14.83 -18.29
C ASN A 165 19.38 14.26 -19.38
N LEU A 166 18.81 13.06 -19.19
CA LEU A 166 17.93 12.44 -20.18
C LEU A 166 16.53 13.04 -20.13
N ILE A 167 15.97 13.32 -21.31
CA ILE A 167 14.60 13.80 -21.46
C ILE A 167 13.68 12.59 -21.71
N PRO A 168 12.52 12.47 -21.03
CA PRO A 168 11.60 11.34 -21.17
C PRO A 168 11.23 10.97 -22.60
N LYS A 169 11.14 11.95 -23.51
CA LYS A 169 10.83 11.73 -24.94
C LYS A 169 11.83 10.82 -25.65
N TYR A 170 13.09 10.79 -25.21
CA TYR A 170 14.15 9.96 -25.82
C TYR A 170 14.19 8.54 -25.27
N LEU A 171 13.44 8.25 -24.20
CA LEU A 171 13.39 6.93 -23.55
C LEU A 171 12.34 6.00 -24.18
N GLY A 172 11.74 6.40 -25.32
CA GLY A 172 10.78 5.57 -26.05
C GLY A 172 9.46 5.36 -25.31
N CYS A 173 9.10 6.25 -24.37
CA CYS A 173 7.78 6.24 -23.76
C CYS A 173 6.73 6.66 -24.79
N SER A 174 6.04 5.69 -25.40
CA SER A 174 4.72 5.99 -25.95
C SER A 174 3.81 6.36 -24.79
N SER A 175 3.02 7.41 -24.96
CA SER A 175 1.94 7.77 -24.05
C SER A 175 0.90 6.65 -24.01
N THR A 176 1.19 5.56 -23.31
CA THR A 176 0.16 4.63 -22.88
C THR A 176 -0.66 5.41 -21.88
N SER A 177 -1.81 5.88 -22.36
CA SER A 177 -2.92 6.39 -21.58
C SER A 177 -2.92 5.81 -20.17
N ARG A 178 -2.68 6.65 -19.16
CA ARG A 178 -3.27 6.43 -17.84
C ARG A 178 -4.79 6.54 -18.01
N GLY A 179 -5.39 5.44 -18.40
CA GLY A 179 -6.82 5.18 -18.45
C GLY A 179 -6.92 3.67 -18.61
N THR A 180 -7.45 2.89 -17.69
CA THR A 180 -8.54 3.16 -16.76
C THR A 180 -8.29 2.39 -15.47
N GLY A 181 -7.88 3.09 -14.41
CA GLY A 181 -8.40 2.70 -13.10
C GLY A 181 -9.90 2.90 -13.20
N LEU A 182 -10.68 1.89 -12.83
CA LEU A 182 -12.14 1.92 -12.81
C LEU A 182 -12.63 2.96 -11.78
N ARG A 183 -12.44 4.24 -12.07
CA ARG A 183 -13.22 5.30 -11.46
C ARG A 183 -14.57 5.16 -12.12
N LEU A 184 -15.55 4.58 -11.42
CA LEU A 184 -16.93 4.89 -11.75
C LEU A 184 -16.99 6.42 -11.80
N PRO A 185 -17.26 7.05 -12.95
CA PRO A 185 -17.27 8.49 -13.00
C PRO A 185 -18.30 8.95 -11.98
N TYR A 186 -17.97 9.95 -11.14
CA TYR A 186 -18.93 10.55 -10.22
C TYR A 186 -20.23 10.91 -10.94
N ALA A 187 -20.17 11.21 -12.24
CA ALA A 187 -21.32 11.36 -13.13
C ALA A 187 -22.26 10.14 -13.14
N GLY A 188 -21.75 8.91 -13.17
CA GLY A 188 -22.57 7.69 -13.12
C GLY A 188 -23.28 7.52 -11.78
N LEU A 189 -22.60 7.81 -10.67
CA LEU A 189 -23.24 7.82 -9.34
C LEU A 189 -24.31 8.90 -9.24
N VAL A 190 -24.06 10.10 -9.76
CA VAL A 190 -25.03 11.19 -9.81
C VAL A 190 -26.24 10.81 -10.64
N VAL A 191 -26.06 10.19 -11.81
CA VAL A 191 -27.17 9.72 -12.66
C VAL A 191 -27.99 8.66 -11.93
N ILE A 192 -27.36 7.69 -11.27
CA ILE A 192 -28.07 6.67 -10.48
C ILE A 192 -28.88 7.32 -9.35
N VAL A 193 -28.30 8.25 -8.59
CA VAL A 193 -28.99 8.97 -7.51
C VAL A 193 -30.17 9.78 -8.05
N VAL A 194 -30.00 10.47 -9.18
CA VAL A 194 -31.08 11.22 -9.84
C VAL A 194 -32.20 10.27 -10.29
N VAL A 195 -31.87 9.16 -10.95
CA VAL A 195 -32.87 8.17 -11.38
C VAL A 195 -33.61 7.57 -10.19
N LEU A 196 -32.89 7.19 -9.12
CA LEU A 196 -33.52 6.69 -7.89
C LEU A 196 -34.43 7.74 -7.24
N SER A 197 -34.00 9.00 -7.17
CA SER A 197 -34.82 10.08 -6.63
C SER A 197 -36.09 10.32 -7.45
N LEU A 198 -35.99 10.27 -8.79
CA LEU A 198 -37.14 10.42 -9.68
C LEU A 198 -38.10 9.25 -9.51
N LEU A 199 -37.59 8.01 -9.45
CA LEU A 199 -38.42 6.82 -9.19
C LEU A 199 -39.16 6.91 -7.86
N VAL A 200 -38.47 7.30 -6.77
CA VAL A 200 -39.11 7.48 -5.46
C VAL A 200 -40.17 8.58 -5.52
N MET A 201 -39.88 9.72 -6.15
CA MET A 201 -40.85 10.80 -6.32
C MET A 201 -42.06 10.37 -7.16
N THR A 202 -41.86 9.59 -8.23
CA THR A 202 -42.95 9.03 -9.03
C THR A 202 -43.79 8.05 -8.22
N VAL A 203 -43.17 7.14 -7.46
CA VAL A 203 -43.88 6.21 -6.57
C VAL A 203 -44.70 6.97 -5.52
N MET A 204 -44.11 7.98 -4.87
CA MET A 204 -44.82 8.83 -3.91
C MET A 204 -45.97 9.59 -4.56
N TYR A 205 -45.77 10.11 -5.77
CA TYR A 205 -46.79 10.85 -6.51
C TYR A 205 -47.95 9.94 -6.94
N LEU A 206 -47.66 8.77 -7.50
CA LEU A 206 -48.67 7.78 -7.90
C LEU A 206 -49.40 7.24 -6.67
N ASN A 207 -48.69 7.03 -5.56
CA ASN A 207 -49.26 6.57 -4.31
C ASN A 207 -49.76 7.71 -3.40
N ARG A 208 -49.86 8.96 -3.87
CA ARG A 208 -50.23 10.13 -3.04
C ARG A 208 -51.57 9.96 -2.33
N ARG A 209 -52.53 9.31 -3.00
CA ARG A 209 -53.85 9.03 -2.43
C ARG A 209 -53.80 7.90 -1.39
N GLY A 210 -52.95 6.90 -1.61
CA GLY A 210 -52.73 5.81 -0.64
C GLY A 210 -52.01 6.31 0.61
N ILE A 211 -50.96 7.12 0.45
CA ILE A 211 -50.23 7.75 1.56
C ILE A 211 -51.16 8.68 2.35
N ALA A 212 -51.99 9.49 1.68
CA ALA A 212 -52.95 10.36 2.36
C ALA A 212 -53.95 9.55 3.21
N ARG A 213 -54.48 8.44 2.67
CA ARG A 213 -55.36 7.52 3.41
C ARG A 213 -54.65 6.92 4.63
N HIS A 214 -53.41 6.48 4.46
CA HIS A 214 -52.64 5.87 5.55
C HIS A 214 -52.25 6.89 6.64
N CYS A 215 -51.96 8.14 6.27
CA CYS A 215 -51.78 9.22 7.24
C CYS A 215 -53.07 9.52 8.02
N THR A 216 -54.23 9.52 7.37
CA THR A 216 -55.51 9.70 8.06
C THR A 216 -55.85 8.52 8.98
N GLU A 217 -55.55 7.28 8.59
CA GLU A 217 -55.70 6.11 9.44
C GLU A 217 -54.79 6.16 10.67
N LEU A 218 -53.53 6.57 10.50
CA LEU A 218 -52.59 6.75 11.61
C LEU A 218 -53.02 7.86 12.58
N GLN A 219 -53.57 8.96 12.05
CA GLN A 219 -54.11 10.04 12.88
C GLN A 219 -55.36 9.58 13.65
N ASN A 220 -56.27 8.85 13.00
CA ASN A 220 -57.45 8.30 13.64
C ASN A 220 -57.08 7.24 14.70
N ALA A 221 -56.08 6.39 14.44
CA ALA A 221 -55.57 5.42 15.40
C ALA A 221 -54.86 6.08 16.60
N ARG A 222 -54.19 7.22 16.39
CA ARG A 222 -53.63 8.05 17.48
C ARG A 222 -54.74 8.69 18.31
N LYS A 223 -55.77 9.24 17.65
CA LYS A 223 -56.90 9.92 18.32
C LYS A 223 -57.75 8.93 19.12
N GLY A 224 -58.02 7.74 18.57
CA GLY A 224 -58.67 6.65 19.29
C GLY A 224 -57.88 6.17 20.51
N ARG A 225 -56.54 6.12 20.43
CA ARG A 225 -55.68 5.81 21.60
C ARG A 225 -55.70 6.88 22.70
N VAL A 226 -56.03 8.12 22.37
CA VAL A 226 -56.19 9.21 23.35
C VAL A 226 -57.59 9.16 23.96
N GLU A 227 -58.63 8.98 23.14
CA GLU A 227 -60.02 8.84 23.62
C GLU A 227 -60.24 7.58 24.47
N GLU A 228 -59.58 6.45 24.17
CA GLU A 228 -59.60 5.25 25.02
C GLU A 228 -58.93 5.49 26.39
N ARG A 229 -57.91 6.36 26.43
CA ARG A 229 -57.18 6.72 27.65
C ARG A 229 -57.98 7.67 28.55
N ASP A 230 -58.84 8.49 27.95
CA ASP A 230 -59.66 9.49 28.64
C ASP A 230 -61.10 9.03 28.92
N ARG A 231 -61.46 7.76 28.64
CA ARG A 231 -62.77 7.23 29.06
C ARG A 231 -62.83 7.18 30.59
N PRO A 232 -63.79 7.88 31.23
CA PRO A 232 -63.95 7.80 32.67
C PRO A 232 -64.38 6.39 33.07
N CYS A 233 -63.71 5.82 34.08
CA CYS A 233 -64.13 4.59 34.72
C CYS A 233 -65.53 4.80 35.29
N VAL A 234 -66.55 4.17 34.70
CA VAL A 234 -67.88 4.11 35.31
C VAL A 234 -67.75 3.18 36.52
N ALA A 235 -67.87 3.74 37.72
CA ALA A 235 -67.91 2.96 38.95
C ALA A 235 -69.14 2.04 38.93
N LEU A 236 -68.91 0.73 39.04
CA LEU A 236 -69.96 -0.22 39.39
C LEU A 236 -70.38 0.06 40.84
N PRO A 237 -71.67 0.20 41.16
CA PRO A 237 -72.10 0.40 42.55
C PRO A 237 -71.87 -0.89 43.34
N TYR A 238 -71.04 -0.82 44.38
CA TYR A 238 -70.82 -1.88 45.35
C TYR A 238 -71.11 -1.34 46.77
N SER A 239 -72.38 -1.32 47.14
CA SER A 239 -72.81 -1.26 48.54
C SER A 239 -74.22 -1.84 48.71
N GLU A 240 -74.35 -3.14 48.45
CA GLU A 240 -75.26 -4.01 49.19
C GLU A 240 -74.70 -5.43 49.03
N VAL A 241 -73.87 -5.86 49.98
CA VAL A 241 -73.72 -7.23 50.52
C VAL A 241 -72.59 -7.13 51.56
N THR A 242 -72.96 -6.94 52.82
CA THR A 242 -72.60 -7.84 53.96
C THR A 242 -73.16 -7.25 55.25
N SER A 243 -74.44 -7.52 55.51
CA SER A 243 -74.99 -7.61 56.86
C SER A 243 -76.00 -8.76 56.89
N THR A 244 -75.49 -9.99 56.85
CA THR A 244 -76.16 -11.20 57.35
C THR A 244 -75.10 -12.27 57.61
N ILE A 245 -74.46 -12.17 58.79
CA ILE A 245 -74.06 -13.34 59.58
C ILE A 245 -74.56 -13.06 61.00
N SER A 246 -75.78 -13.54 61.25
CA SER A 246 -76.22 -14.21 62.48
C SER A 246 -77.16 -15.32 62.03
#